data_AF-A0A9Q3EX65-F1
#
_entry.id   AF-A0A9Q3EX65-F1
#
_cell.length_a   1.000
_cell.length_b   1.000
_cell.length_c   1.000
_cell.angle_alpha   90.00
_cell.angle_beta   90.00
_cell.angle_gamma   90.00
#
_symmetry.space_group_name_H-M   'P 1'
#
loop_
_entity.id
_entity.type
_entity.pdbx_description
1 polymer ?
#
loop_
_entity_poly.entity_id
_entity_poly.type
_entity_poly.pdbx_seq_one_letter_code
_entity_poly.pdbx_strand_id
1 'polypeptide(L)'
;MVSTQTSHKLGKHSHITPRKPYLQPQDFQWHLAFAQAHHHWTINDWAQVIWTDELAFELGKKVYLVQVWRTPQEKWNLKNLSVHH
;
A
#
# COMPACT_ATOMS: atom_id res chain seq x y z
N MET A 1 16.34 26.18 -9.79
CA MET A 1 16.32 25.53 -8.46
C MET A 1 15.16 26.15 -7.68
N VAL A 2 14.06 25.42 -7.47
CA VAL A 2 12.92 25.94 -6.69
C VAL A 2 13.22 25.64 -5.22
N SER A 3 13.44 26.68 -4.41
CA SER A 3 13.85 26.58 -3.01
C SER A 3 12.81 25.84 -2.15
N THR A 4 13.26 24.94 -1.27
CA THR A 4 12.45 24.18 -0.30
C THR A 4 11.51 25.05 0.53
N GLN A 5 11.89 26.30 0.81
CA GLN A 5 11.10 27.29 1.52
C GLN A 5 9.71 27.57 0.89
N THR A 6 9.63 27.55 -0.44
CA THR A 6 8.39 27.86 -1.17
C THR A 6 7.40 26.70 -1.07
N SER A 7 7.89 25.46 -1.05
CA SER A 7 7.07 24.25 -0.92
C SER A 7 6.43 24.12 0.47
N HIS A 8 7.15 24.47 1.54
CA HIS A 8 6.59 24.47 2.90
C HIS A 8 5.51 25.53 3.08
N LYS A 9 5.69 26.73 2.50
CA LYS A 9 4.64 27.77 2.47
C LYS A 9 3.38 27.30 1.73
N LEU A 10 3.53 26.40 0.75
CA LEU A 10 2.44 25.75 0.02
C LEU A 10 1.91 24.47 0.72
N GLY A 11 2.39 24.15 1.92
CA GLY A 11 1.94 22.99 2.70
C GLY A 11 2.42 21.62 2.19
N LYS A 12 3.39 21.59 1.26
CA LYS A 12 3.92 20.35 0.68
C LYS A 12 5.09 19.81 1.49
N HIS A 13 5.04 18.52 1.78
CA HIS A 13 6.07 17.81 2.54
C HIS A 13 6.55 16.58 1.75
N SER A 14 7.76 16.10 2.05
CA SER A 14 8.27 14.85 1.47
C SER A 14 7.55 13.66 2.10
N HIS A 15 7.00 12.78 1.26
CA HIS A 15 6.32 11.56 1.68
C HIS A 15 6.76 10.39 0.81
N ILE A 16 6.81 9.19 1.39
CA ILE A 16 6.97 7.96 0.61
C ILE A 16 5.72 7.77 -0.25
N THR A 17 5.95 7.49 -1.53
CA THR A 17 4.90 7.22 -2.52
C THR A 17 4.13 5.95 -2.11
N PRO A 18 2.81 6.03 -1.86
CA PRO A 18 2.03 4.83 -1.58
C PRO A 18 2.03 3.88 -2.79
N ARG A 19 2.20 2.59 -2.50
CA ARG A 19 1.89 1.54 -3.47
C ARG A 19 0.39 1.56 -3.71
N LYS A 20 0.00 1.60 -4.97
CA LYS A 20 -1.42 1.52 -5.34
C LYS A 20 -1.91 0.12 -4.96
N PRO A 21 -2.87 -0.05 -4.03
CA PRO A 21 -3.49 -1.35 -3.81
C PRO A 21 -4.38 -1.61 -5.02
N TYR A 22 -3.90 -2.42 -5.97
CA TYR A 22 -4.72 -2.93 -7.06
C TYR A 22 -5.57 -4.07 -6.52
N LEU A 23 -6.62 -3.74 -5.75
CA LEU A 23 -7.70 -4.70 -5.53
C LEU A 23 -8.73 -4.45 -6.61
N GLN A 24 -8.98 -5.43 -7.45
CA GLN A 24 -10.11 -5.36 -8.38
C GLN A 24 -11.41 -5.39 -7.56
N PRO A 25 -12.52 -4.81 -8.08
CA PRO A 25 -13.81 -4.87 -7.40
C PRO A 25 -14.23 -6.30 -7.02
N GLN A 26 -13.83 -7.29 -7.84
CA GLN A 26 -14.06 -8.70 -7.56
C GLN A 26 -13.27 -9.20 -6.34
N ASP A 27 -11.99 -8.86 -6.23
CA ASP A 27 -11.15 -9.22 -5.07
C ASP A 27 -11.73 -8.66 -3.76
N PHE A 28 -12.30 -7.45 -3.83
CA PHE A 28 -12.97 -6.85 -2.68
C PHE A 28 -14.18 -7.69 -2.22
N GLN A 29 -15.00 -8.17 -3.16
CA GLN A 29 -16.14 -9.01 -2.84
C GLN A 29 -15.71 -10.35 -2.24
N TRP A 30 -14.67 -10.99 -2.79
CA TRP A 30 -14.13 -12.24 -2.25
C TRP A 30 -13.58 -12.07 -0.83
N HIS A 31 -12.80 -11.03 -0.59
CA HIS A 31 -12.27 -10.73 0.75
C HIS A 31 -13.40 -10.43 1.75
N LEU A 32 -14.42 -9.68 1.34
CA LEU A 32 -15.56 -9.39 2.20
C LEU A 32 -16.35 -10.65 2.55
N ALA A 33 -16.64 -11.50 1.56
CA ALA A 33 -17.35 -12.76 1.76
C ALA A 33 -16.56 -13.71 2.68
N PHE A 34 -15.24 -13.81 2.47
CA PHE A 34 -14.37 -14.59 3.34
C PHE A 34 -14.40 -14.08 4.78
N ALA A 35 -14.24 -12.77 4.99
CA ALA A 35 -14.27 -12.17 6.32
C ALA A 35 -15.63 -12.37 7.02
N GLN A 36 -16.74 -12.22 6.29
CA GLN A 36 -18.08 -12.47 6.82
C GLN A 36 -18.29 -13.94 7.20
N ALA A 37 -17.83 -14.87 6.37
CA ALA A 37 -17.95 -16.30 6.64
C ALA A 37 -17.15 -16.74 7.88
N HIS A 38 -16.02 -16.09 8.16
CA HIS A 38 -15.11 -16.47 9.25
C HIS A 38 -15.14 -15.50 10.43
N HIS A 39 -16.06 -14.53 10.46
CA HIS A 39 -16.09 -13.48 11.51
C HIS A 39 -16.31 -14.03 12.93
N HIS A 40 -16.93 -15.21 13.04
CA HIS A 40 -17.25 -15.88 14.30
C HIS A 40 -16.20 -16.93 14.70
N TRP A 41 -15.15 -17.13 13.90
CA TRP A 41 -14.11 -18.10 14.20
C TRP A 41 -13.33 -17.71 15.44
N THR A 42 -13.12 -18.70 16.30
CA THR A 42 -12.33 -18.56 17.52
C THR A 42 -10.85 -18.79 17.24
N ILE A 43 -10.00 -18.49 18.24
CA ILE A 43 -8.56 -18.76 18.14
C ILE A 43 -8.29 -20.26 17.86
N ASN A 44 -9.11 -21.16 18.41
CA ASN A 44 -8.94 -22.60 18.22
C ASN A 44 -9.31 -23.06 16.80
N ASP A 45 -10.25 -22.36 16.15
CA ASP A 45 -10.59 -22.63 14.74
C ASP A 45 -9.45 -22.21 13.83
N TRP A 46 -8.87 -21.01 14.07
CA TRP A 46 -7.68 -20.55 13.35
C TRP A 46 -6.44 -21.41 13.57
N ALA A 47 -6.28 -21.98 14.76
CA ALA A 47 -5.14 -22.83 15.11
C ALA A 47 -5.10 -24.15 14.31
N GLN A 48 -6.23 -24.57 13.73
CA GLN A 48 -6.32 -25.77 12.90
C GLN A 48 -6.04 -25.50 11.41
N VAL A 49 -5.88 -24.23 11.02
CA VAL A 49 -5.57 -23.86 9.64
C VAL A 49 -4.09 -24.02 9.36
N ILE A 50 -3.76 -24.80 8.33
CA ILE A 50 -2.41 -24.89 7.78
C ILE A 50 -2.29 -23.91 6.62
N TRP A 51 -1.45 -22.90 6.78
CA TRP A 51 -1.20 -21.87 5.77
C TRP A 51 0.02 -22.24 4.94
N THR A 52 -0.07 -22.01 3.62
CA THR A 52 1.05 -22.15 2.70
C THR A 52 1.13 -20.90 1.84
N ASP A 53 2.32 -20.33 1.69
CA ASP A 53 2.57 -19.22 0.76
C ASP A 53 3.97 -19.37 0.18
N GLU A 54 4.17 -18.82 -1.02
CA GLU A 54 5.45 -18.80 -1.71
C GLU A 54 5.99 -17.37 -1.70
N LEU A 55 7.21 -17.19 -1.17
CA LEU A 55 7.90 -15.91 -1.20
C LEU A 55 9.13 -15.99 -2.11
N ALA A 56 9.27 -14.98 -2.97
CA ALA A 56 10.47 -14.81 -3.79
C ALA A 56 11.57 -14.08 -3.01
N PHE A 57 12.76 -14.68 -2.94
CA PHE A 57 13.96 -14.03 -2.39
C PHE A 57 14.89 -13.59 -3.53
N GLU A 58 15.15 -12.29 -3.62
CA GLU A 58 16.04 -11.72 -4.63
C GLU A 58 17.28 -11.11 -3.96
N LEU A 59 18.47 -11.55 -4.36
CA LEU A 59 19.73 -10.96 -3.91
C LEU A 59 20.07 -9.72 -4.76
N GLY A 60 20.33 -8.59 -4.11
CA GLY A 60 20.78 -7.35 -4.78
C GLY A 60 19.66 -6.45 -5.34
N LYS A 61 18.39 -6.76 -5.08
CA LYS A 61 17.27 -5.89 -5.48
C LYS A 61 17.35 -4.56 -4.71
N LYS A 62 17.58 -3.46 -5.44
CA LYS A 62 17.41 -2.11 -4.88
C LYS A 62 15.91 -1.78 -4.85
N VAL A 63 15.30 -1.89 -3.67
CA VAL A 63 13.92 -1.41 -3.47
C VAL A 63 13.98 0.11 -3.37
N TYR A 64 13.80 0.80 -4.49
CA TYR A 64 13.74 2.26 -4.48
C TYR A 64 12.41 2.72 -3.86
N LEU A 65 12.49 3.27 -2.65
CA LEU A 65 11.39 4.03 -2.08
C LEU A 65 11.38 5.41 -2.75
N VAL A 66 10.45 5.61 -3.68
CA VAL A 66 10.27 6.91 -4.32
C VAL A 66 9.65 7.87 -3.30
N GLN A 67 10.25 9.05 -3.16
CA GLN A 67 9.71 10.15 -2.37
C GLN A 67 9.02 11.16 -3.29
N VAL A 68 7.84 11.62 -2.88
CA VAL A 68 7.07 12.66 -3.57
C VAL A 68 6.79 13.82 -2.64
N TRP A 69 6.86 15.04 -3.18
CA TRP A 69 6.49 16.26 -2.46
C TRP A 69 5.02 16.58 -2.70
N ARG A 70 4.20 16.39 -1.67
CA ARG A 70 2.73 16.53 -1.79
C ARG A 70 2.10 17.06 -0.50
N THR A 71 0.87 17.55 -0.60
CA THR A 71 0.03 17.75 0.60
C THR A 71 -0.66 16.44 1.01
N PRO A 72 -1.26 16.36 2.22
CA PRO A 72 -2.02 15.18 2.65
C PRO A 72 -3.18 14.82 1.71
N GLN A 73 -3.89 15.81 1.17
CA GLN A 73 -5.05 15.63 0.30
C GLN A 73 -4.66 15.05 -1.06
N GLU A 74 -3.45 15.31 -1.54
CA GLU A 74 -2.94 14.82 -2.83
C GLU A 74 -2.45 13.37 -2.78
N LYS A 75 -2.62 12.64 -1.66
CA LYS A 75 -2.06 11.28 -1.45
C LYS A 75 -2.41 10.29 -2.58
N TRP A 76 -3.65 10.33 -3.06
CA TRP A 76 -4.18 9.36 -4.01
C TRP A 76 -4.20 9.87 -5.46
N ASN A 77 -3.59 11.03 -5.72
CA ASN A 77 -3.40 11.51 -7.08
C ASN A 77 -2.46 10.56 -7.83
N LEU A 78 -2.79 10.22 -9.08
CA LEU A 78 -2.03 9.27 -9.90
C LEU A 78 -0.52 9.59 -9.95
N LYS A 79 -0.16 10.87 -10.04
CA LYS A 79 1.23 11.37 -10.04
C LYS A 79 2.02 11.08 -8.74
N ASN A 80 1.32 10.78 -7.65
CA ASN A 80 1.88 10.56 -6.32
C ASN A 80 1.78 9.08 -5.90
N LEU A 81 1.45 8.16 -6.81
CA LEU A 81 1.37 6.72 -6.58
C LEU A 81 2.53 6.01 -7.26
N SER A 82 3.00 4.89 -6.69
CA SER A 82 4.12 4.13 -7.25
C SER A 82 3.56 3.20 -8.33
N VAL A 83 3.23 3.78 -9.48
CA VAL A 83 2.77 3.07 -10.67
C VAL A 83 3.98 2.76 -11.54
N HIS A 84 4.82 1.81 -11.12
CA HIS A 84 5.97 1.27 -11.86
C HIS A 84 6.88 2.32 -12.55
N HIS A 85 7.98 2.69 -11.87
CA HIS A 85 9.16 3.30 -12.52
C HIS A 85 10.23 2.22 -12.69
#